data_AF-A0A495L9A6-F1
#
_entry.id   AF-A0A495L9A6-F1
#
_cell.length_a   1.000
_cell.length_b   1.000
_cell.length_c   1.000
_cell.angle_alpha   90.00
_cell.angle_beta   90.00
_cell.angle_gamma   90.00
#
_symmetry.space_group_name_H-M   'P 1'
#
loop_
_entity.id
_entity.type
_entity.pdbx_description
1 polymer ?
#
loop_
_entity_poly.entity_id
_entity_poly.type
_entity_poly.pdbx_seq_one_letter_code
_entity_poly.pdbx_strand_id
1 'polypeptide(L)' 'MPRPPKRLPPELRKAAEKARADGWEVIAQRGHMVWTTPCGRRLQTSGTPSDHRTVKNELARLRRAGLEDR' A
#
# COMPACT_ATOMS: atom_id res chain seq x y z
N MET A 1 -2.83 -7.24 25.63
CA MET A 1 -3.13 -6.01 24.86
C MET A 1 -2.86 -6.27 23.38
N PRO A 2 -3.83 -6.08 22.45
CA PRO A 2 -3.51 -6.14 21.03
C PRO A 2 -2.55 -5.00 20.71
N ARG A 3 -1.43 -5.31 20.03
CA ARG A 3 -0.44 -4.29 19.66
C ARG A 3 -1.14 -3.21 18.81
N PRO A 4 -0.86 -1.92 19.04
CA PRO A 4 -1.38 -0.87 18.18
C PRO A 4 -0.98 -1.19 16.73
N PRO A 5 -1.87 -0.97 15.73
CA PRO A 5 -1.53 -1.23 14.35
C PRO A 5 -0.25 -0.45 14.03
N LYS A 6 0.75 -1.17 13.51
CA LYS A 6 2.05 -0.60 13.13
C LYS A 6 1.77 0.59 12.23
N ARG A 7 2.16 1.80 12.65
CA ARG A 7 1.89 3.03 11.90
C ARG A 7 2.42 2.82 10.48
N LEU A 8 1.50 2.83 9.52
CA LEU A 8 1.87 2.80 8.11
C LEU A 8 2.77 4.00 7.82
N PRO A 9 3.86 3.83 7.04
CA PRO A 9 4.67 4.96 6.64
C PRO A 9 3.80 5.98 5.89
N PRO A 10 4.05 7.29 6.08
CA PRO A 10 3.19 8.35 5.53
C PRO A 10 3.06 8.27 4.00
N GLU A 11 4.07 7.76 3.31
CA GLU A 11 4.06 7.58 1.86
C GLU A 11 3.07 6.50 1.40
N LEU A 12 3.02 5.35 2.09
CA LEU A 12 2.03 4.31 1.81
C LEU A 12 0.61 4.77 2.16
N ARG A 13 0.47 5.63 3.18
CA ARG A 13 -0.84 6.22 3.51
C ARG A 13 -1.34 7.11 2.38
N LYS A 14 -0.50 8.02 1.85
CA LYS A 14 -0.84 8.85 0.69
C LYS A 14 -1.17 8.00 -0.54
N ALA A 15 -0.38 6.96 -0.81
CA ALA A 15 -0.66 6.04 -1.89
C ALA A 15 -2.01 5.32 -1.72
N ALA A 16 -2.39 4.97 -0.48
CA ALA A 16 -3.66 4.30 -0.17
C ALA A 16 -4.86 5.22 -0.42
N GLU A 17 -4.75 6.49 -0.05
CA GLU A 17 -5.78 7.48 -0.34
C GLU A 17 -5.96 7.67 -1.85
N LYS A 18 -4.85 7.79 -2.61
CA LYS A 18 -4.90 7.90 -4.07
C LYS A 18 -5.46 6.64 -4.74
N ALA A 19 -5.01 5.46 -4.31
CA ALA A 19 -5.50 4.20 -4.84
C ALA A 19 -7.02 4.06 -4.63
N ARG A 20 -7.53 4.44 -3.46
CA ARG A 20 -8.98 4.45 -3.20
C ARG A 20 -9.73 5.42 -4.12
N ALA A 21 -9.16 6.59 -4.40
CA ALA A 21 -9.74 7.54 -5.35
C ALA A 21 -9.78 6.98 -6.78
N ASP A 22 -8.77 6.20 -7.18
CA ASP A 22 -8.70 5.46 -8.44
C ASP A 22 -9.57 4.18 -8.47
N GLY A 23 -10.38 3.93 -7.43
CA GLY A 23 -11.27 2.77 -7.37
C GLY A 23 -10.58 1.47 -6.95
N TRP A 24 -9.40 1.55 -6.34
CA TRP A 24 -8.70 0.39 -5.79
C TRP A 24 -9.19 0.10 -4.37
N GLU A 25 -9.29 -1.18 -4.04
CA GLU A 25 -9.58 -1.60 -2.67
C GLU A 25 -8.28 -1.78 -1.90
N VAL A 26 -8.13 -1.05 -0.79
CA VAL A 26 -6.93 -1.11 0.04
C VAL A 26 -7.28 -1.55 1.46
N ILE A 27 -6.81 -2.75 1.82
CA ILE A 27 -7.05 -3.41 3.11
C ILE A 27 -5.74 -3.48 3.89
N ALA A 28 -5.70 -2.88 5.07
CA ALA A 28 -4.58 -3.02 5.99
C ALA A 28 -4.76 -4.30 6.82
N GLN A 29 -3.83 -5.23 6.68
CA GLN A 29 -3.72 -6.45 7.49
C GLN A 29 -2.59 -6.29 8.51
N ARG A 30 -2.54 -7.17 9.51
CA ARG A 30 -1.53 -7.13 10.60
C ARG A 30 -0.09 -7.28 10.08
N GLY A 31 0.50 -6.17 9.64
CA GLY A 31 1.88 -6.08 9.15
C GLY A 31 2.05 -5.90 7.64
N HIS A 32 0.98 -5.86 6.85
CA HIS A 32 1.04 -5.63 5.40
C HIS A 32 -0.26 -4.99 4.88
N MET A 33 -0.20 -4.33 3.73
CA MET A 33 -1.36 -3.81 3.01
C MET A 33 -1.63 -4.68 1.79
N VAL A 34 -2.90 -4.95 1.55
CA VAL A 34 -3.40 -5.62 0.37
C VAL A 34 -4.07 -4.56 -0.49
N TRP A 35 -3.68 -4.50 -1.76
CA TRP A 35 -4.18 -3.55 -2.74
C TRP A 35 -4.83 -4.35 -3.86
N THR A 36 -6.10 -4.12 -4.12
CA THR A 36 -6.82 -4.76 -5.21
C THR A 36 -7.14 -3.69 -6.26
N THR A 37 -6.58 -3.85 -7.46
CA THR A 37 -6.87 -2.99 -8.61
C THR A 37 -8.33 -3.15 -9.04
N PRO A 38 -8.94 -2.17 -9.73
CA PRO A 38 -10.27 -2.32 -10.33
C PRO A 38 -10.34 -3.46 -11.35
N CYS A 39 -9.23 -3.83 -11.99
CA CYS A 39 -9.15 -4.99 -12.88
C CYS A 39 -9.04 -6.34 -12.15
N GLY A 40 -9.17 -6.39 -10.82
CA GLY A 40 -9.14 -7.61 -10.02
C GLY A 40 -7.75 -8.15 -9.66
N ARG A 41 -6.66 -7.48 -10.04
CA ARG A 41 -5.30 -7.85 -9.59
C ARG A 41 -5.10 -7.49 -8.13
N ARG A 42 -4.53 -8.40 -7.35
CA ARG A 42 -4.23 -8.20 -5.93
C ARG A 42 -2.72 -8.12 -5.71
N LEU A 43 -2.27 -7.08 -5.02
CA LEU A 43 -0.88 -6.80 -4.66
C LEU A 43 -0.75 -6.75 -3.15
N GLN A 44 0.33 -7.29 -2.62
CA GLN A 44 0.60 -7.27 -1.18
C GLN A 44 1.89 -6.51 -0.92
N THR A 45 1.84 -5.50 -0.05
CA THR A 45 2.98 -4.69 0.37
C THR A 45 3.22 -4.91 1.86
N SER A 46 4.43 -5.30 2.23
CA SER A 46 4.88 -5.44 3.61
C SER A 46 4.93 -4.08 4.30
N GLY A 47 4.07 -3.88 5.30
CA GLY A 47 4.05 -2.67 6.13
C GLY A 47 5.16 -2.67 7.18
N THR A 48 6.29 -3.35 6.93
CA THR A 48 7.42 -3.39 7.84
C THR A 48 8.27 -2.14 7.61
N PRO A 49 8.23 -1.15 8.51
CA PRO A 49 8.90 0.15 8.36
C PRO A 49 10.41 0.08 8.57
N SER A 50 11.02 -1.12 8.58
CA SER A 50 12.44 -1.27 8.90
C SER A 50 13.36 -0.77 7.79
N ASP A 51 12.87 -0.53 6.57
CA ASP A 51 13.73 -0.08 5.49
C ASP A 51 13.01 0.87 4.51
N HIS A 52 13.58 2.06 4.33
CA HIS A 52 13.06 3.09 3.41
C HIS A 52 13.14 2.64 1.93
N ARG A 53 14.05 1.73 1.57
CA ARG A 53 14.09 1.15 0.21
C ARG A 53 12.92 0.22 -0.03
N THR A 54 12.43 -0.48 0.99
CA THR A 54 11.25 -1.35 0.86
C THR A 54 10.03 -0.53 0.44
N VAL A 55 9.77 0.59 1.11
CA VAL A 55 8.66 1.51 0.77
C VAL A 55 8.77 2.01 -0.67
N LYS A 56 9.97 2.42 -1.12
CA LYS A 56 10.18 2.86 -2.51
C LYS A 56 9.94 1.76 -3.54
N ASN A 57 10.39 0.54 -3.26
CA ASN A 57 10.15 -0.61 -4.15
C ASN A 57 8.66 -0.97 -4.22
N GLU A 58 7.94 -0.86 -3.10
CA GLU A 58 6.51 -1.11 -3.04
C GLU A 58 5.71 -0.05 -3.81
N LEU A 59 6.05 1.22 -3.64
CA LEU A 59 5.48 2.30 -4.45
C LEU A 59 5.77 2.12 -5.95
N ALA A 60 6.98 1.70 -6.31
CA ALA A 60 7.31 1.38 -7.69
C ALA A 60 6.49 0.19 -8.23
N ARG A 61 6.22 -0.84 -7.41
CA ARG A 61 5.30 -1.93 -7.78
C ARG A 61 3.87 -1.46 -7.97
N LEU A 62 3.37 -0.60 -7.08
CA LEU A 62 2.02 -0.02 -7.20
C LEU A 62 1.90 0.82 -8.48
N ARG A 63 2.91 1.64 -8.78
CA ARG A 63 2.98 2.41 -10.04
C ARG A 63 2.94 1.50 -11.27
N ARG A 64 3.74 0.44 -11.31
CA ARG A 64 3.71 -0.55 -12.41
C ARG A 64 2.37 -1.29 -12.53
N ALA A 65 1.62 -1.37 -11.43
CA ALA A 65 0.28 -1.94 -11.44
C ALA A 65 -0.80 -0.96 -11.90
N GLY A 66 -0.46 0.29 -12.22
CA GLY A 66 -1.38 1.30 -12.71
C GLY A 66 -1.77 2.36 -11.68
N LEU A 67 -1.14 2.39 -10.50
CA LEU A 67 -1.29 3.52 -9.57
C LEU A 67 -0.44 4.69 -10.07
N GLU A 68 -0.87 5.33 -11.14
CA GLU A 68 -0.17 6.47 -11.72
C GLU A 68 -0.45 7.74 -10.90
N ASP A 69 0.62 8.50 -10.63
CA ASP A 69 0.49 9.81 -10.01
C ASP A 69 0.08 10.81 -11.10
N ARG A 70 -1.20 10.79 -11.50
CA ARG A 70 -1.75 11.84 -12.36
C ARG A 70 -2.07 13.09 -11.56
#